data_AF-F5T9M7-F1
#
_entry.id   AF-F5T9M7-F1
#
_cell.length_a   1.000
_cell.length_b   1.000
_cell.length_c   1.000
_cell.angle_alpha   90.00
_cell.angle_beta   90.00
_cell.angle_gamma   90.00
#
_symmetry.space_group_name_H-M   'P 1'
#
loop_
_entity.id
_entity.type
_entity.pdbx_description
1 polymer ?
#
loop_
_entity_poly.entity_id
_entity_poly.type
_entity_poly.pdbx_seq_one_letter_code
_entity_poly.pdbx_strand_id
1 'polypeptide(L)'
;MKKFSYSLEAVYQFKQKILDKLKKEYAVKLQDVQIQQRLLEDLRKELHHYEEEFEVVKREGCSIENMMIYVRGLERMEKRIKKEEDELTRLTILAEEKRKK
;
A
#
# COMPACT_ATOMS: atom_id res chain seq x y z
N MET A 1 -38.76 6.99 -35.64
CA MET A 1 -37.77 6.83 -34.54
C MET A 1 -38.50 7.00 -33.21
N LYS A 2 -38.53 5.98 -32.33
CA LYS A 2 -39.13 6.10 -30.98
C LYS A 2 -38.26 7.03 -30.12
N LYS A 3 -38.78 8.20 -29.75
CA LYS A 3 -38.12 9.11 -28.80
C LYS A 3 -38.38 8.59 -27.39
N PHE A 4 -37.37 8.00 -26.75
CA PHE A 4 -37.44 7.68 -25.33
C PHE A 4 -37.35 8.98 -24.53
N SER A 5 -38.47 9.39 -23.94
CA SER A 5 -38.55 10.49 -22.99
C SER A 5 -38.37 9.92 -21.59
N TYR A 6 -37.14 9.97 -21.06
CA TYR A 6 -36.91 9.69 -19.64
C TYR A 6 -37.30 10.92 -18.82
N SER A 7 -37.98 10.72 -17.68
CA SER A 7 -38.22 11.83 -16.75
C SER A 7 -36.88 12.35 -16.22
N LEU A 8 -36.79 13.65 -15.98
CA LEU A 8 -35.63 14.28 -15.33
C LEU A 8 -35.25 13.56 -14.03
N GLU A 9 -36.26 13.08 -13.29
CA GLU A 9 -36.08 12.27 -12.09
C GLU A 9 -35.36 10.94 -12.37
N ALA A 10 -35.74 10.20 -13.41
CA ALA A 10 -35.09 8.94 -13.76
C ALA A 10 -33.61 9.15 -14.15
N VAL A 11 -33.31 10.23 -14.88
CA VAL A 11 -31.94 10.62 -15.22
C VAL A 11 -31.15 11.02 -13.98
N TYR A 12 -31.77 11.77 -13.06
CA TYR A 12 -31.15 12.18 -11.80
C TYR A 12 -30.81 10.98 -10.91
N GLN A 13 -31.76 10.07 -10.71
CA GLN A 13 -31.56 8.84 -9.94
C GLN A 13 -30.48 7.94 -10.56
N PHE A 14 -30.42 7.86 -11.88
CA PHE A 14 -29.36 7.15 -12.57
C PHE A 14 -27.98 7.77 -12.32
N LYS A 15 -27.85 9.10 -12.37
CA LYS A 15 -26.61 9.81 -12.05
C LYS A 15 -26.19 9.60 -10.59
N GLN A 16 -27.12 9.62 -9.64
CA GLN A 16 -26.85 9.33 -8.23
C GLN A 16 -26.30 7.92 -8.04
N LYS A 17 -26.89 6.91 -8.68
CA LYS A 17 -26.39 5.52 -8.62
C LYS A 17 -24.97 5.38 -9.17
N ILE A 18 -24.64 6.08 -10.25
CA ILE A 18 -23.27 6.09 -10.80
C ILE A 18 -22.31 6.72 -9.79
N LEU A 19 -22.68 7.86 -9.21
CA LEU A 19 -21.86 8.57 -8.22
C LEU A 19 -21.60 7.70 -6.98
N ASP A 20 -22.62 7.02 -6.48
CA ASP A 20 -22.49 6.14 -5.32
C ASP A 20 -21.60 4.93 -5.62
N LYS A 21 -21.69 4.36 -6.82
CA LYS A 21 -20.80 3.30 -7.27
C LYS A 21 -19.34 3.77 -7.30
N LEU A 22 -19.09 4.94 -7.87
CA LEU A 22 -17.77 5.53 -7.98
C LEU A 22 -17.14 5.82 -6.61
N LYS A 23 -17.92 6.37 -5.67
CA LYS A 23 -17.48 6.59 -4.27
C LYS A 23 -17.08 5.29 -3.59
N LYS A 24 -17.84 4.21 -3.78
CA LYS A 24 -17.52 2.89 -3.23
C LYS A 24 -16.23 2.33 -3.82
N GLU A 25 -16.04 2.41 -5.14
CA GLU A 25 -14.80 1.97 -5.79
C GLU A 25 -13.57 2.74 -5.29
N TYR A 26 -13.69 4.05 -5.10
CA TYR A 26 -12.62 4.87 -4.53
C TYR A 26 -12.31 4.50 -3.08
N ALA A 27 -13.33 4.29 -2.24
CA ALA A 27 -13.15 3.89 -0.85
C ALA A 27 -12.39 2.55 -0.72
N VAL A 28 -12.69 1.58 -1.57
CA VAL A 28 -11.94 0.30 -1.62
C VAL A 28 -10.46 0.54 -1.94
N LYS A 29 -10.15 1.40 -2.92
CA LYS A 29 -8.76 1.71 -3.28
C LYS A 29 -8.01 2.45 -2.18
N LEU A 30 -8.68 3.35 -1.46
CA LEU A 30 -8.09 3.98 -0.27
C LEU A 30 -7.79 2.96 0.83
N GLN A 31 -8.65 1.97 1.03
CA GLN A 31 -8.40 0.90 1.99
C GLN A 31 -7.18 0.07 1.60
N ASP A 32 -7.01 -0.26 0.31
CA ASP A 32 -5.82 -0.95 -0.20
C ASP A 32 -4.54 -0.15 0.15
N VAL A 33 -4.55 1.17 -0.08
CA VAL A 33 -3.43 2.07 0.26
C VAL A 33 -3.14 2.05 1.77
N GLN A 34 -4.15 2.14 2.63
CA GLN A 34 -3.98 2.12 4.08
C GLN A 34 -3.45 0.79 4.61
N ILE A 35 -3.83 -0.33 3.99
CA ILE A 35 -3.29 -1.65 4.33
C ILE A 35 -1.80 -1.70 3.97
N GLN A 36 -1.44 -1.23 2.78
CA GLN A 36 -0.05 -1.21 2.32
C GLN A 36 0.84 -0.29 3.18
N GLN A 37 0.32 0.86 3.62
CA GLN A 37 1.03 1.76 4.54
C GLN A 37 1.32 1.08 5.88
N ARG A 38 0.33 0.39 6.46
CA ARG A 38 0.53 -0.35 7.71
C ARG A 38 1.55 -1.47 7.57
N LEU A 39 1.52 -2.21 6.46
CA LEU A 39 2.53 -3.23 6.16
C LEU A 39 3.93 -2.62 6.15
N LEU A 40 4.11 -1.47 5.50
CA LEU A 40 5.40 -0.77 5.46
C LEU A 40 5.86 -0.29 6.83
N GLU A 41 4.95 0.24 7.65
CA GLU A 41 5.26 0.63 9.03
C GLU A 41 5.75 -0.56 9.85
N ASP A 42 5.09 -1.71 9.74
CA ASP A 42 5.47 -2.91 10.47
C ASP A 42 6.82 -3.47 9.99
N LEU A 43 7.07 -3.49 8.68
CA LEU A 43 8.36 -3.91 8.13
C LEU A 43 9.51 -2.99 8.54
N ARG A 44 9.28 -1.68 8.61
CA ARG A 44 10.29 -0.73 9.06
C ARG A 44 10.60 -0.89 10.55
N LYS A 45 9.60 -1.19 11.38
CA LYS A 45 9.81 -1.52 12.80
C LYS A 45 10.62 -2.81 12.95
N GLU A 46 10.30 -3.84 12.16
CA GLU A 46 11.04 -5.11 12.13
C GLU A 46 12.49 -4.89 11.71
N LEU A 47 12.73 -4.09 10.66
CA LEU A 47 14.08 -3.72 10.24
C LEU A 47 14.85 -3.02 11.35
N HIS A 48 14.25 -2.00 11.97
CA HIS A 48 14.89 -1.25 13.02
C HIS A 48 15.27 -2.13 14.22
N HIS A 49 14.37 -3.01 14.64
CA HIS A 49 14.65 -3.98 15.70
C HIS A 49 15.83 -4.88 15.35
N TYR A 50 15.88 -5.37 14.11
CA TYR A 50 16.95 -6.26 13.66
C TYR A 50 18.30 -5.53 13.53
N GLU A 51 18.29 -4.23 13.19
CA GLU A 51 19.48 -3.37 13.22
C GLU A 51 20.00 -3.17 14.65
N GLU A 52 19.10 -2.94 15.62
CA GLU A 52 19.46 -2.81 17.04
C GLU A 52 20.09 -4.11 17.58
N GLU A 53 19.49 -5.27 17.27
CA GLU A 53 20.06 -6.57 17.61
C GLU A 53 21.44 -6.77 16.99
N PHE A 54 21.61 -6.41 15.71
CA PHE A 54 22.89 -6.53 15.03
C PHE A 54 23.97 -5.65 15.66
N GLU A 55 23.65 -4.42 16.07
CA GLU A 55 24.61 -3.54 16.76
C GLU A 55 24.96 -4.04 18.17
N VAL A 56 24.09 -4.78 18.86
CA VAL A 56 24.46 -5.51 20.09
C VAL A 56 25.45 -6.63 19.76
N VAL A 57 25.12 -7.48 18.80
CA VAL A 57 25.96 -8.63 18.38
C VAL A 57 27.35 -8.19 17.92
N LYS A 58 27.43 -7.06 17.20
CA LYS A 58 28.68 -6.47 16.73
C LYS A 58 29.55 -5.95 17.88
N ARG A 59 28.94 -5.38 18.93
CA ARG A 59 29.64 -4.90 20.13
C ARG A 59 30.15 -6.04 21.00
N GLU A 60 29.34 -7.09 21.18
CA GLU A 60 29.70 -8.26 21.99
C GLU A 60 30.71 -9.17 21.27
N GLY A 61 30.75 -9.08 19.94
CA GLY A 61 31.56 -9.93 19.08
C GLY A 61 30.86 -11.26 18.81
N CYS A 62 30.87 -11.68 17.54
CA CYS A 62 30.34 -12.97 17.13
C CYS A 62 31.18 -13.59 16.02
N SER A 63 30.85 -14.82 15.63
CA SER A 63 31.49 -15.45 14.47
C SER A 63 31.22 -14.64 13.20
N ILE A 64 32.16 -14.69 12.26
CA ILE A 64 31.99 -14.08 10.93
C ILE A 64 30.74 -14.64 10.23
N GLU A 65 30.47 -15.92 10.41
CA GLU A 65 29.27 -16.57 9.87
C GLU A 65 27.99 -15.91 10.40
N ASN A 66 27.90 -15.65 11.70
CA ASN A 66 26.76 -14.96 12.30
C ASN A 66 26.63 -13.53 11.76
N MET A 67 27.72 -12.78 11.63
CA MET A 67 27.68 -11.43 11.03
C MET A 67 27.14 -11.47 9.60
N MET A 68 27.58 -12.44 8.80
CA MET A 68 27.13 -12.60 7.41
C MET A 68 25.64 -12.95 7.32
N ILE A 69 25.09 -13.69 8.28
CA ILE A 69 23.65 -13.97 8.37
C ILE A 69 22.87 -12.68 8.59
N TYR A 70 23.30 -11.84 9.55
CA TYR A 70 22.66 -10.55 9.83
C TYR A 70 22.69 -9.62 8.62
N VAL A 71 23.86 -9.43 8.01
CA VAL A 71 24.02 -8.56 6.83
C VAL A 71 23.09 -9.00 5.70
N ARG A 72 23.06 -10.30 5.37
CA ARG A 72 22.17 -10.82 4.33
C ARG A 72 20.69 -10.69 4.69
N GLY A 73 20.36 -10.80 5.97
CA GLY A 73 19.00 -10.60 6.49
C GLY A 73 18.55 -9.15 6.30
N LEU A 74 19.38 -8.19 6.73
CA LEU A 74 19.15 -6.75 6.58
C LEU A 74 18.97 -6.37 5.11
N GLU A 75 19.90 -6.77 4.23
CA GLU A 75 19.80 -6.49 2.79
C GLU A 75 18.51 -7.04 2.17
N ARG A 76 18.07 -8.24 2.60
CA ARG A 76 16.82 -8.83 2.12
C ARG A 76 15.61 -8.03 2.58
N MET A 77 15.62 -7.58 3.83
CA MET A 77 14.53 -6.82 4.43
C MET A 77 14.42 -5.42 3.80
N GLU A 78 15.54 -4.74 3.56
CA GLU A 78 15.60 -3.49 2.80
C GLU A 78 15.05 -3.65 1.38
N LYS A 79 15.45 -4.71 0.66
CA LYS A 79 14.93 -5.02 -0.68
C LYS A 79 13.42 -5.27 -0.66
N ARG A 80 12.92 -5.93 0.38
CA ARG A 80 11.48 -6.16 0.57
C ARG A 80 10.76 -4.83 0.79
N ILE A 81 11.23 -3.99 1.72
CA ILE A 81 10.64 -2.67 2.00
C ILE A 81 10.57 -1.85 0.72
N LYS A 82 11.66 -1.77 -0.05
CA LYS A 82 11.68 -1.03 -1.32
C LYS A 82 10.61 -1.51 -2.30
N LYS A 83 10.43 -2.83 -2.42
CA LYS A 83 9.38 -3.40 -3.27
C LYS A 83 7.98 -3.03 -2.79
N GLU A 84 7.75 -3.03 -1.47
CA GLU A 84 6.47 -2.64 -0.88
C GLU A 84 6.21 -1.12 -1.02
N GLU A 85 7.25 -0.28 -1.05
CA GLU A 85 7.16 1.16 -1.36
C GLU A 85 6.76 1.40 -2.82
N ASP A 86 7.32 0.64 -3.75
CA ASP A 86 6.93 0.68 -5.17
C ASP A 86 5.45 0.29 -5.34
N GLU A 87 4.98 -0.74 -4.62
CA GLU A 87 3.56 -1.14 -4.64
C GLU A 87 2.66 -0.09 -3.99
N LEU A 88 3.08 0.54 -2.89
CA LEU A 88 2.34 1.66 -2.29
C LEU A 88 2.16 2.80 -3.29
N THR A 89 3.22 3.14 -4.02
CA THR A 89 3.19 4.17 -5.06
C THR A 89 2.17 3.81 -6.13
N ARG A 90 2.20 2.56 -6.62
CA ARG A 90 1.24 2.05 -7.60
C ARG A 90 -0.21 2.11 -7.10
N LEU A 91 -0.48 1.66 -5.88
CA LEU A 91 -1.82 1.69 -5.30
C LEU A 91 -2.33 3.12 -5.12
N THR A 92 -1.44 4.05 -4.75
CA THR A 92 -1.78 5.47 -4.60
C THR A 92 -2.21 6.07 -5.94
N ILE A 93 -1.46 5.80 -7.02
CA ILE A 93 -1.82 6.24 -8.38
C ILE A 93 -3.20 5.68 -8.78
N LEU A 94 -3.45 4.39 -8.54
CA LEU A 94 -4.73 3.76 -8.86
C LEU A 94 -5.90 4.38 -8.07
N ALA A 95 -5.69 4.75 -6.81
CA ALA A 95 -6.69 5.44 -6.01
C ALA A 95 -6.98 6.85 -6.58
N GLU A 96 -5.95 7.60 -6.97
CA GLU A 96 -6.10 8.93 -7.56
C GLU A 96 -6.82 8.91 -8.91
N GLU A 97 -6.54 7.93 -9.77
CA GLU A 97 -7.24 7.74 -11.04
C GLU A 97 -8.74 7.52 -10.83
N LYS A 98 -9.12 6.81 -9.76
CA LYS A 98 -10.52 6.59 -9.39
C LYS A 98 -11.19 7.81 -8.77
N ARG A 99 -10.43 8.74 -8.21
CA ARG A 99 -10.94 10.02 -7.71
C ARG A 99 -11.25 11.01 -8.85
N LYS A 100 -10.49 10.93 -9.95
CA LYS A 100 -10.60 11.85 -11.11
C LYS A 100 -11.69 11.44 -12.11
N LYS A 101 -12.08 10.16 -12.13
CA LYS A 101 -13.23 9.65 -12.89
C LYS A 101 -14.52 9.88 -12.14
#